data_AF-A0A2G5MVM2-F1
#
_entry.id   AF-A0A2G5MVM2-F1
#
_cell.length_a   1.000
_cell.length_b   1.000
_cell.length_c   1.000
_cell.angle_alpha   90.00
_cell.angle_beta   90.00
_cell.angle_gamma   90.00
#
_symmetry.space_group_name_H-M   'P 1'
#
loop_
_entity.id
_entity.type
_entity.pdbx_description
1 polymer ?
#
loop_
_entity_poly.entity_id
_entity_poly.type
_entity_poly.pdbx_seq_one_letter_code
_entity_poly.pdbx_strand_id
1 'polypeptide(L)'
;MGLLLGGSKAWPKRKMLVKFGRSSCNLTESRCNELLARVHGGMSRAMGELSDYRIAHHEFDAVGEKMICAWEKGLARSIEPE
;
A
#
# COMPACT_ATOMS: atom_id res chain seq x y z
N MET A 1 -3.20 -1.81 23.36
CA MET A 1 -3.62 -1.06 22.15
C MET A 1 -2.77 -1.55 20.98
N GLY A 2 -3.32 -2.34 20.03
CA GLY A 2 -2.55 -2.94 18.92
C GLY A 2 -2.86 -2.39 17.53
N LEU A 3 -3.72 -1.37 17.41
CA LEU A 3 -4.27 -0.88 16.13
C LEU A 3 -3.91 0.58 15.81
N LEU A 4 -3.00 1.20 16.57
CA LEU A 4 -2.60 2.59 16.37
C LEU A 4 -1.19 2.68 15.81
N LEU A 5 -0.99 3.48 14.77
CA LEU A 5 0.34 3.90 14.32
C LEU A 5 0.55 5.35 14.72
N GLY A 6 1.54 5.60 15.58
CA GLY A 6 1.81 6.95 16.09
C GLY A 6 0.63 7.58 16.85
N GLY A 7 -0.18 6.77 17.54
CA GLY A 7 -1.36 7.22 18.29
C GLY A 7 -2.62 7.48 17.44
N SER A 8 -2.58 7.22 16.13
CA SER A 8 -3.71 7.45 15.22
C SER A 8 -4.27 6.16 14.62
N LYS A 9 -5.59 6.16 14.37
CA LYS A 9 -6.31 5.14 13.57
C LYS A 9 -6.37 5.51 12.09
N ALA A 10 -5.96 6.73 11.73
CA ALA A 10 -5.99 7.18 10.34
C ALA A 10 -4.98 6.39 9.50
N TRP A 11 -5.35 6.10 8.25
CA TRP A 11 -4.42 5.45 7.33
C TRP A 11 -3.17 6.32 7.15
N PRO A 12 -1.96 5.76 7.37
CA PRO A 12 -0.74 6.54 7.46
C PRO A 12 -0.34 7.15 6.12
N LYS A 13 0.29 8.32 6.17
CA LYS A 13 1.00 8.89 5.02
C LYS A 13 2.40 8.29 4.94
N ARG A 14 3.04 8.38 3.76
CA ARG A 14 4.42 7.93 3.55
C ARG A 14 5.39 8.36 4.64
N LYS A 15 5.40 9.65 4.99
CA LYS A 15 6.29 10.22 6.03
C LYS A 15 6.15 9.53 7.39
N MET A 16 4.93 9.11 7.74
CA MET A 16 4.68 8.38 8.99
C MET A 16 5.26 6.96 8.93
N LEU A 17 5.14 6.27 7.78
CA LEU A 17 5.73 4.95 7.57
C LEU A 17 7.26 5.00 7.65
N VAL A 18 7.89 6.00 7.01
CA VAL A 18 9.34 6.21 7.08
C VAL A 18 9.78 6.52 8.51
N LYS A 19 9.07 7.42 9.21
CA LYS A 19 9.33 7.74 10.63
C LYS A 19 9.22 6.50 11.52
N PHE A 20 8.20 5.67 11.30
CA PHE A 20 8.02 4.42 12.02
C PHE A 20 9.20 3.47 11.77
N GLY A 21 9.59 3.25 10.50
CA GLY A 21 10.73 2.39 10.18
C GLY A 21 12.04 2.87 10.82
N ARG A 22 12.26 4.18 10.87
CA ARG A 22 13.45 4.77 11.52
C ARG A 22 13.43 4.62 13.04
N SER A 23 12.30 4.93 13.68
CA SER A 23 12.20 4.99 15.15
C SER A 23 11.94 3.65 15.83
N SER A 24 11.13 2.79 15.19
CA SER A 24 10.63 1.54 15.78
C SER A 24 11.30 0.31 15.19
N CYS A 25 11.83 0.39 13.97
CA CYS A 25 12.49 -0.74 13.30
C CYS A 25 14.01 -0.53 13.11
N ASN A 26 14.56 0.59 13.58
CA ASN A 26 15.97 0.97 13.44
C ASN A 26 16.50 0.89 12.00
N LEU A 27 15.65 1.21 11.02
CA LEU A 27 15.99 1.22 9.60
C LEU A 27 16.54 2.59 9.17
N THR A 28 17.42 2.59 8.18
CA THR A 28 17.79 3.83 7.49
C THR A 28 16.65 4.30 6.59
N GLU A 29 16.63 5.59 6.28
CA GLU A 29 15.63 6.16 5.36
C GLU A 29 15.70 5.53 3.96
N SER A 30 16.91 5.31 3.45
CA SER A 30 17.12 4.58 2.19
C SER A 30 16.47 3.21 2.22
N ARG A 31 16.68 2.44 3.31
CA ARG A 31 16.08 1.12 3.46
C ARG A 31 14.55 1.16 3.53
N CYS A 32 13.98 2.14 4.22
CA CYS A 32 12.53 2.36 4.22
C CYS A 32 12.00 2.62 2.79
N ASN A 33 12.69 3.47 2.02
CA ASN A 33 12.30 3.79 0.65
C ASN A 33 12.38 2.57 -0.28
N GLU A 34 13.43 1.75 -0.17
CA GLU A 34 13.54 0.48 -0.89
C GLU A 34 12.37 -0.47 -0.58
N LEU A 35 12.00 -0.60 0.70
CA LEU A 35 10.90 -1.47 1.11
C LEU A 35 9.56 -0.98 0.55
N LEU A 36 9.31 0.34 0.59
CA LEU A 36 8.12 0.93 -0.01
C LEU A 36 8.08 0.70 -1.53
N ALA A 37 9.21 0.80 -2.22
CA ALA A 37 9.29 0.48 -3.65
C ALA A 37 8.98 -1.00 -3.94
N ARG A 38 9.42 -1.93 -3.08
CA ARG A 38 9.05 -3.35 -3.20
C ARG A 38 7.56 -3.58 -2.99
N VAL A 39 6.94 -2.89 -2.03
CA VAL A 39 5.49 -2.92 -1.82
C VAL A 39 4.76 -2.42 -3.06
N HIS A 40 5.20 -1.30 -3.65
CA HIS A 40 4.64 -0.79 -4.90
C HIS A 40 4.66 -1.86 -5.99
N GLY A 41 5.82 -2.46 -6.26
CA GLY A 41 5.96 -3.50 -7.29
C GLY A 41 5.08 -4.73 -7.04
N GLY A 42 4.95 -5.16 -5.78
CA GLY A 42 4.05 -6.25 -5.40
C GLY A 42 2.58 -5.92 -5.65
N MET A 43 2.15 -4.71 -5.30
CA MET A 43 0.79 -4.24 -5.55
C MET A 43 0.50 -4.09 -7.04
N SER A 44 1.43 -3.56 -7.83
CA SER A 44 1.26 -3.47 -9.30
C SER A 44 1.05 -4.85 -9.93
N ARG A 45 1.79 -5.87 -9.47
CA ARG A 45 1.59 -7.25 -9.93
C ARG A 45 0.21 -7.79 -9.55
N ALA A 46 -0.17 -7.63 -8.28
CA ALA A 46 -1.47 -8.10 -7.78
C ALA A 46 -2.65 -7.41 -8.50
N MET A 47 -2.53 -6.13 -8.85
CA MET A 47 -3.54 -5.42 -9.65
C MET A 47 -3.64 -5.95 -11.09
N GLY A 48 -2.52 -6.37 -11.68
CA GLY A 48 -2.50 -7.06 -12.98
C GLY A 48 -3.25 -8.39 -12.91
N GLU A 49 -2.88 -9.25 -11.97
CA GLU A 49 -3.54 -10.55 -11.73
C GLU A 49 -5.04 -10.40 -11.44
N LEU A 50 -5.41 -9.37 -10.67
CA LEU A 50 -6.82 -9.04 -10.39
C LEU A 50 -7.57 -8.62 -11.65
N SER A 51 -6.91 -7.87 -12.54
CA SER A 51 -7.51 -7.45 -13.81
C SER A 51 -7.75 -8.65 -14.73
N ASP A 52 -6.81 -9.59 -14.81
CA ASP A 52 -6.99 -10.84 -15.55
C ASP A 52 -8.15 -11.67 -14.98
N TYR A 53 -8.25 -11.74 -13.66
CA TYR A 53 -9.36 -12.44 -12.99
C TYR A 53 -10.72 -11.80 -13.28
N ARG A 54 -10.81 -10.46 -13.30
CA ARG A 54 -12.05 -9.74 -13.64
C ARG A 54 -12.53 -10.04 -15.06
N ILE A 55 -11.61 -10.17 -16.01
CA ILE A 55 -11.92 -10.51 -17.40
C ILE A 55 -12.46 -11.94 -17.49
N ALA A 56 -11.88 -12.87 -16.75
CA ALA A 56 -12.32 -14.27 -16.73
C ALA A 56 -13.62 -14.49 -15.94
N HIS A 57 -13.91 -13.65 -14.94
CA HIS A 57 -15.03 -13.80 -14.00
C HIS A 57 -15.84 -12.51 -13.88
N HIS A 58 -16.75 -12.28 -14.83
CA HIS A 58 -17.57 -11.06 -14.88
C HIS A 58 -18.44 -10.82 -13.64
N GLU A 59 -18.86 -11.87 -12.93
CA GLU A 59 -19.57 -11.76 -11.65
C GLU A 59 -18.78 -11.05 -10.55
N PHE A 60 -17.44 -11.08 -10.65
CA PHE A 60 -16.53 -10.48 -9.69
C PHE A 60 -16.12 -9.05 -10.08
N ASP A 61 -16.44 -8.59 -11.29
CA ASP A 61 -15.92 -7.35 -11.86
C ASP A 61 -16.21 -6.12 -10.98
N ALA A 62 -17.45 -6.01 -10.49
CA ALA A 62 -17.88 -4.90 -9.63
C ALA A 62 -17.14 -4.84 -8.28
N VAL A 63 -16.64 -5.98 -7.78
CA VAL A 63 -15.83 -6.04 -6.57
C VAL A 63 -14.38 -5.74 -6.91
N GLY A 64 -13.85 -6.35 -7.98
CA GLY A 64 -12.49 -6.14 -8.45
C GLY A 64 -12.19 -4.67 -8.77
N GLU A 65 -13.11 -3.95 -9.42
CA GLU A 65 -12.95 -2.52 -9.70
C GLU A 65 -12.84 -1.68 -8.42
N LYS A 66 -13.68 -1.96 -7.42
CA LYS A 66 -13.63 -1.28 -6.12
C LYS A 66 -12.31 -1.55 -5.39
N MET A 67 -11.80 -2.77 -5.49
CA MET A 67 -10.52 -3.16 -4.92
C MET A 67 -9.37 -2.38 -5.56
N ILE A 68 -9.30 -2.34 -6.89
CA ILE A 68 -8.26 -1.58 -7.62
C ILE A 68 -8.31 -0.11 -7.22
N CYS A 69 -9.48 0.53 -7.26
CA CYS A 69 -9.63 1.94 -6.88
C CYS A 69 -9.19 2.21 -5.42
N ALA A 70 -9.48 1.30 -4.49
CA ALA A 70 -9.05 1.43 -3.10
C ALA A 70 -7.53 1.26 -2.95
N TRP A 71 -6.94 0.33 -3.70
CA TRP A 71 -5.49 0.06 -3.67
C TRP A 71 -4.70 1.21 -4.29
N GLU A 72 -5.14 1.78 -5.41
CA GLU A 72 -4.56 2.98 -6.02
C GLU A 72 -4.53 4.16 -5.04
N LYS A 73 -5.65 4.41 -4.34
CA LYS A 73 -5.71 5.45 -3.29
C LYS A 73 -4.72 5.18 -2.16
N GLY A 74 -4.54 3.92 -1.79
CA GLY A 74 -3.58 3.50 -0.76
C GLY A 74 -2.13 3.71 -1.20
N LEU A 75 -1.80 3.34 -2.44
CA LEU A 75 -0.49 3.52 -3.07
C LEU A 75 -0.12 5.00 -3.14
N ALA A 76 -0.98 5.83 -3.73
CA ALA A 76 -0.76 7.27 -3.87
C ALA A 76 -0.57 7.98 -2.51
N ARG A 77 -1.30 7.54 -1.48
CA ARG A 77 -1.22 8.16 -0.13
C ARG A 77 0.05 7.77 0.65
N SER A 78 0.52 6.53 0.48
CA SER A 78 1.41 5.90 1.47
C SER A 78 2.72 5.38 0.88
N ILE A 79 2.72 5.00 -0.39
CA ILE A 79 3.76 4.19 -1.02
C ILE A 79 4.48 4.92 -2.15
N GLU A 80 3.79 5.80 -2.89
CA GLU A 80 4.44 6.63 -3.90
C GLU A 80 5.20 7.79 -3.24
N PRO A 81 6.28 8.29 -3.85
CA PRO A 81 6.88 9.57 -3.47
C PRO A 81 5.89 10.72 -3.70
N GLU A 82 5.88 11.72 -2.81
CA GLU A 82 5.18 13.01 -3.06
C GLU A 82 5.88 13.80 -4.17
#